data_AF-A0A382CKF1-F1
#
_entry.id   AF-A0A382CKF1-F1
#
_cell.length_a   1.000
_cell.length_b   1.000
_cell.length_c   1.000
_cell.angle_alpha   90.00
_cell.angle_beta   90.00
_cell.angle_gamma   90.00
#
_symmetry.space_group_name_H-M   'P 1'
#
loop_
_entity.id
_entity.type
_entity.pdbx_description
1 polymer ?
#
loop_
_entity_poly.entity_id
_entity_poly.type
_entity_poly.pdbx_seq_one_letter_code
_entity_poly.pdbx_strand_id
1 'polypeptide(L)' 'MKYLKQLIKNYTQAYPEEKAPHDILKFLDDETGYFSRNNYNGHFTGSAWIVSPDKSSILMTHHKKLGKWIQLG' A
#
# COMPACT_ATOMS: atom_id res chain seq x y z
N MET A 1 -2.76 15.80 -3.42
CA MET A 1 -3.48 14.53 -3.68
C MET A 1 -3.59 14.14 -5.16
N LYS A 2 -3.64 15.08 -6.12
CA LYS A 2 -3.58 14.76 -7.58
C LYS A 2 -2.42 13.82 -7.94
N TYR A 3 -1.30 13.94 -7.23
CA TYR A 3 -0.12 13.09 -7.40
C TYR A 3 -0.38 11.61 -7.09
N LEU A 4 -1.01 11.26 -5.95
CA LEU A 4 -1.29 9.86 -5.60
C LEU A 4 -2.24 9.19 -6.58
N LYS A 5 -3.35 9.86 -6.93
CA LYS A 5 -4.29 9.34 -7.93
C LYS A 5 -3.61 9.10 -9.28
N GLN A 6 -2.72 10.00 -9.70
CA GLN A 6 -1.97 9.83 -10.94
C GLN A 6 -0.97 8.67 -10.86
N LEU A 7 -0.25 8.51 -9.74
CA LEU A 7 0.65 7.38 -9.54
C LEU A 7 -0.08 6.04 -9.61
N ILE A 8 -1.25 5.92 -8.98
CA ILE A 8 -2.05 4.69 -9.02
C ILE A 8 -2.55 4.45 -10.45
N LYS A 9 -3.04 5.48 -11.16
CA LYS A 9 -3.42 5.34 -12.58
C LYS A 9 -2.28 4.83 -13.45
N ASN A 10 -1.07 5.38 -13.27
CA ASN A 10 0.11 4.93 -14.00
C ASN A 10 0.45 3.47 -13.67
N TYR A 11 0.35 3.07 -12.40
CA TYR A 11 0.56 1.70 -11.97
C TYR A 11 -0.48 0.74 -12.57
N THR A 12 -1.76 1.11 -12.56
CA THR A 12 -2.84 0.36 -13.20
C THR A 12 -2.58 0.12 -14.69
N GLN A 13 -2.05 1.12 -15.40
CA GLN A 13 -1.69 0.97 -16.82
C GLN A 13 -0.51 0.02 -17.03
N ALA A 14 0.47 0.03 -16.13
CA ALA A 14 1.64 -0.86 -16.20
C ALA A 14 1.31 -2.31 -15.83
N TYR A 15 0.33 -2.52 -14.96
CA TYR A 15 -0.07 -3.84 -14.43
C TYR A 15 -1.60 -4.05 -14.54
N PRO A 16 -2.15 -4.20 -15.75
CA PRO A 16 -3.59 -4.19 -15.99
C PRO A 16 -4.35 -5.38 -15.37
N GLU A 17 -3.67 -6.50 -15.15
CA GLU A 17 -4.27 -7.71 -14.56
C GLU A 17 -4.50 -7.59 -13.03
N GLU A 18 -3.87 -6.61 -12.38
CA GLU A 18 -4.04 -6.40 -10.94
C GLU A 18 -5.35 -5.68 -10.61
N LYS A 19 -6.18 -6.31 -9.77
CA LYS A 19 -7.46 -5.73 -9.34
C LYS A 19 -7.28 -4.62 -8.28
N ALA A 20 -6.34 -4.79 -7.36
CA ALA A 20 -6.19 -3.90 -6.20
C ALA A 20 -6.02 -2.41 -6.56
N PRO A 21 -5.19 -2.00 -7.55
CA PRO A 21 -5.07 -0.59 -7.94
C PRO A 21 -6.40 0.02 -8.41
N HIS A 22 -7.26 -0.76 -9.08
CA HIS A 22 -8.58 -0.31 -9.53
C HIS A 22 -9.52 -0.08 -8.35
N ASP A 23 -9.55 -0.99 -7.38
CA ASP A 23 -10.33 -0.86 -6.15
C ASP A 23 -9.88 0.36 -5.33
N ILE A 24 -8.56 0.61 -5.27
CA ILE A 24 -7.99 1.78 -4.61
C ILE A 24 -8.41 3.09 -5.32
N LEU A 25 -8.43 3.11 -6.65
CA LEU A 25 -8.90 4.29 -7.41
C LEU A 25 -10.38 4.57 -7.15
N LYS A 26 -11.20 3.51 -7.11
CA LYS A 26 -12.62 3.63 -6.75
C LYS A 26 -12.78 4.17 -5.32
N PHE A 27 -12.03 3.62 -4.36
CA PHE A 27 -12.04 4.08 -2.98
C PHE A 27 -11.67 5.56 -2.85
N LEU A 28 -10.69 6.05 -3.62
CA LEU A 28 -10.33 7.48 -3.65
C LEU A 28 -11.46 8.39 -4.14
N ASP A 29 -12.34 7.87 -5.00
CA ASP A 29 -13.43 8.63 -5.62
C ASP A 29 -14.71 8.57 -4.77
N ASP A 30 -14.97 7.45 -4.10
CA ASP A 30 -16.19 7.20 -3.35
C ASP A 30 -16.12 7.64 -1.87
N GLU A 31 -14.92 7.66 -1.27
CA GLU A 31 -14.75 7.91 0.17
C GLU A 31 -14.15 9.27 0.50
N THR A 32 -14.47 9.79 1.68
CA THR A 32 -13.83 10.98 2.24
C THR A 32 -13.08 10.61 3.52
N GLY A 33 -12.05 11.40 3.89
CA GLY A 33 -11.26 11.10 5.08
C GLY A 33 -10.46 9.79 4.98
N TYR A 34 -10.16 9.30 3.78
CA TYR A 34 -9.46 8.05 3.51
C TYR A 34 -8.02 7.94 4.07
N PHE A 35 -7.46 8.99 4.64
CA PHE A 35 -6.20 8.93 5.41
C PHE A 35 -6.40 8.90 6.92
N SER A 36 -7.64 9.07 7.39
CA SER A 36 -7.97 9.07 8.80
C SER A 36 -8.22 7.64 9.28
N ARG A 37 -7.59 7.28 10.40
CA ARG A 37 -7.90 6.03 11.10
C ARG A 37 -9.33 5.99 11.65
N ASN A 38 -10.02 7.14 11.68
CA ASN A 38 -11.42 7.22 12.08
C ASN A 38 -12.38 6.92 10.92
N ASN A 39 -11.89 6.72 9.69
CA ASN A 39 -12.73 6.19 8.62
C ASN A 39 -12.83 4.66 8.77
N TYR A 40 -14.01 4.20 9.20
CA TYR A 40 -14.30 2.79 9.43
C TYR A 40 -14.59 2.00 8.15
N ASN A 41 -14.89 2.66 7.02
CA ASN A 41 -15.00 2.01 5.70
C ASN A 41 -13.62 1.61 5.15
N GLY A 42 -12.55 2.23 5.66
CA GLY A 42 -11.18 1.92 5.32
C GLY A 42 -10.28 3.16 5.38
N HIS A 43 -8.97 2.95 5.30
CA HIS A 43 -8.01 4.04 5.12
C HIS A 43 -6.74 3.53 4.44
N PHE A 44 -6.02 4.46 3.81
CA PHE A 44 -4.73 4.17 3.21
C PHE A 44 -3.69 3.80 4.26
N THR A 45 -2.96 2.73 3.97
CA THR A 45 -1.76 2.32 4.69
C THR A 45 -0.55 2.41 3.76
N GLY A 46 0.64 2.41 4.35
CA GLY A 46 1.89 2.39 3.62
C GLY A 46 2.81 1.34 4.22
N SER A 47 3.35 0.47 3.37
CA SER A 47 4.35 -0.52 3.72
C SER A 47 5.64 -0.27 2.97
N ALA A 48 6.75 -0.82 3.46
CA ALA A 48 8.06 -0.64 2.86
C ALA A 48 8.83 -1.96 2.79
N TRP A 49 9.46 -2.17 1.63
CA TRP A 49 10.57 -3.09 1.46
C TRP A 49 11.87 -2.32 1.65
N ILE A 50 12.46 -2.43 2.83
CA ILE A 50 13.77 -1.83 3.10
C ILE A 50 14.82 -2.84 2.68
N VAL A 51 15.59 -2.51 1.65
CA VAL A 51 16.60 -3.37 1.05
C VAL A 51 18.00 -2.94 1.48
N SER A 52 18.94 -3.89 1.61
CA SER A 52 20.36 -3.58 1.76
C SER A 52 20.90 -2.87 0.50
N PRO A 53 22.01 -2.10 0.59
CA PRO A 53 22.56 -1.37 -0.56
C PRO A 53 22.89 -2.26 -1.77
N ASP A 54 23.32 -3.50 -1.52
CA ASP A 54 23.63 -4.53 -2.51
C ASP A 54 22.39 -5.32 -2.99
N LYS A 55 21.21 -5.04 -2.43
CA LYS A 55 19.91 -5.71 -2.70
C LYS A 55 19.89 -7.21 -2.39
N SER A 56 20.84 -7.71 -1.58
CA SER A 56 20.90 -9.13 -1.20
C SER A 56 19.99 -9.48 -0.02
N SER A 57 19.58 -8.49 0.77
CA SER A 57 18.80 -8.68 2.00
C SER A 57 17.66 -7.66 2.11
N ILE A 58 16.62 -8.06 2.83
CA ILE A 58 15.43 -7.26 3.16
C ILE A 58 15.26 -7.20 4.66
N LEU A 59 14.95 -6.02 5.21
CA LEU A 59 14.55 -5.88 6.60
C LEU A 59 13.09 -6.31 6.74
N MET A 60 12.83 -7.19 7.70
CA MET A 60 11.50 -7.67 8.05
C MET A 60 11.27 -7.58 9.57
N THR A 61 10.01 -7.50 9.98
CA THR A 61 9.62 -7.56 11.40
C THR A 61 9.27 -8.99 11.77
N HIS A 62 9.92 -9.55 12.79
CA HIS A 62 9.50 -10.82 13.38
C HIS A 62 8.32 -10.56 14.34
N HIS A 63 7.11 -10.87 13.88
CA HIS A 63 5.88 -10.50 14.59
C HIS A 63 5.66 -11.40 15.83
N LYS A 64 5.83 -10.82 17.02
CA LYS A 64 5.79 -11.53 18.32
C LYS A 64 4.60 -12.48 18.49
N LYS A 65 3.40 -12.07 18.08
CA LYS A 65 2.18 -12.88 18.26
C LYS A 65 2.00 -13.93 17.15
N LEU A 66 2.51 -13.67 15.95
CA LEU A 66 2.27 -14.53 14.78
C LEU A 66 3.43 -15.51 14.55
N GLY A 67 4.61 -15.24 15.10
CA GLY A 67 5.81 -16.05 14.87
C GLY A 67 6.25 -16.06 13.41
N LYS A 68 6.00 -14.97 12.68
CA LYS A 68 6.27 -14.84 11.23
C LYS A 68 7.09 -13.59 10.96
N TRP A 69 7.87 -13.63 9.88
CA TRP A 69 8.51 -12.45 9.30
C TRP A 69 7.53 -11.75 8.35
N ILE A 70 7.29 -10.46 8.58
CA ILE A 70 6.39 -9.64 7.76
C ILE A 70 7.08 -8.33 7.34
N GLN A 71 6.64 -7.77 6.22
CA GLN A 71 7.09 -6.44 5.76
C GLN A 71 6.77 -5.36 6.80
N LEU A 72 7.50 -4.23 6.77
CA LEU A 72 7.21 -3.09 7.64
C LEU A 72 6.00 -2.31 7.09
N GLY A 73 5.19 -1.79 8.00
CA GLY A 73 3.99 -0.99 7.70
C GLY A 73 2.75 -1.52 8.38
#